data_AF-A0A6L4ZB59-F1
#
_entry.id   AF-A0A6L4ZB59-F1
#
_cell.length_a   1.000
_cell.length_b   1.000
_cell.length_c   1.000
_cell.angle_alpha   90.00
_cell.angle_beta   90.00
_cell.angle_gamma   90.00
#
_symmetry.space_group_name_H-M   'P 1'
#
loop_
_entity.id
_entity.type
_entity.pdbx_description
1 polymer ?
#
loop_
_entity_poly.entity_id
_entity_poly.type
_entity_poly.pdbx_seq_one_letter_code
_entity_poly.pdbx_strand_id
1 'polypeptide(L)'
;MELTVNWSDWSTWCWKNNTYVESIASSLTRSFQPLPWLNQYLRFGHYPYFLQSENTYAIKLNSTISYILENEISSILKADLRTIQKLKRLLNIISANVPFQPNIAKLAESLELNRATPLTYLSLLDTADITNSLYSAGSFYGKLSKPGKILLLHPNLAYCLNPENINPGSLSESFVVNQLKNKHKVELSNSADFFIDERITFEIGGKGKTKRQIKNISDSYIIADDLEVGFQNKIPMWLLGFLY
;
A
#
# COMPACT_ATOMS: atom_id res chain seq x y z
N MET A 1 -15.09 -30.73 5.95
CA MET A 1 -13.75 -30.72 5.31
C MET A 1 -13.07 -29.46 5.83
N GLU A 2 -12.40 -29.57 6.97
CA GLU A 2 -11.60 -28.46 7.51
C GLU A 2 -10.39 -28.30 6.59
N LEU A 3 -10.39 -27.24 5.79
CA LEU A 3 -9.20 -26.78 5.10
C LEU A 3 -8.32 -26.10 6.14
N THR A 4 -7.53 -26.87 6.89
CA THR A 4 -6.37 -26.36 7.62
C THR A 4 -5.27 -26.03 6.62
N VAL A 5 -5.49 -24.93 5.88
CA VAL A 5 -4.44 -24.32 5.08
C VAL A 5 -3.45 -23.73 6.08
N ASN A 6 -2.23 -24.28 6.11
CA ASN A 6 -1.15 -23.71 6.90
C ASN A 6 -0.66 -22.44 6.18
N TRP A 7 -1.16 -21.28 6.62
CA TRP A 7 -0.94 -19.99 5.96
C TRP A 7 0.51 -19.46 6.09
N SER A 8 1.38 -20.14 6.85
CA SER A 8 2.76 -19.69 7.10
C SER A 8 3.73 -19.87 5.92
N ASP A 9 3.37 -20.66 4.90
CA ASP A 9 4.25 -21.01 3.76
C ASP A 9 3.73 -20.53 2.38
N TRP A 10 2.96 -19.43 2.36
CA TRP A 10 2.43 -18.85 1.11
C TRP A 10 3.50 -18.42 0.10
N SER A 11 4.68 -18.01 0.57
CA SER A 11 5.77 -17.43 -0.26
C SER A 11 6.54 -18.45 -1.09
N THR A 12 6.55 -19.72 -0.68
CA THR A 12 7.29 -20.79 -1.38
C THR A 12 6.39 -21.64 -2.27
N TRP A 13 5.11 -21.81 -1.91
CA TRP A 13 4.25 -22.83 -2.52
C TRP A 13 3.24 -22.29 -3.56
N CYS A 14 2.57 -21.17 -3.31
CA CYS A 14 1.50 -20.67 -4.20
C CYS A 14 2.01 -20.13 -5.53
N TRP A 15 3.16 -19.45 -5.55
CA TRP A 15 3.68 -18.81 -6.76
C TRP A 15 4.19 -19.86 -7.77
N LYS A 16 4.79 -20.96 -7.30
CA LYS A 16 5.28 -22.02 -8.22
C LYS A 16 4.17 -22.82 -8.90
N ASN A 17 2.95 -22.86 -8.35
CA ASN A 17 1.83 -23.65 -8.87
C ASN A 17 0.55 -22.80 -9.00
N ASN A 18 0.46 -22.01 -10.08
CA ASN A 18 -0.70 -21.16 -10.39
C ASN A 18 -2.06 -21.90 -10.41
N THR A 19 -2.06 -23.20 -10.72
CA THR A 19 -3.25 -24.07 -10.66
C THR A 19 -3.86 -24.12 -9.25
N TYR A 20 -3.07 -23.94 -8.20
CA TYR A 20 -3.57 -23.96 -6.83
C TYR A 20 -4.34 -22.67 -6.49
N VAL A 21 -3.80 -21.50 -6.83
CA VAL A 21 -4.45 -20.21 -6.58
C VAL A 21 -5.80 -20.12 -7.30
N GLU A 22 -5.85 -20.59 -8.55
CA GLU A 22 -7.09 -20.70 -9.33
C GLU A 22 -8.10 -21.64 -8.65
N SER A 23 -7.66 -22.80 -8.15
CA SER A 23 -8.53 -23.76 -7.47
C SER A 23 -9.11 -23.21 -6.15
N ILE A 24 -8.31 -22.49 -5.36
CA ILE A 24 -8.75 -21.83 -4.13
C ILE A 24 -9.81 -20.78 -4.46
N ALA A 25 -9.49 -19.87 -5.39
CA ALA A 25 -10.42 -18.81 -5.77
C ALA A 25 -11.74 -19.40 -6.28
N SER A 26 -11.67 -20.40 -7.16
CA SER A 26 -12.85 -21.09 -7.70
C SER A 26 -13.68 -21.81 -6.63
N SER A 27 -13.06 -22.31 -5.57
CA SER A 27 -13.76 -22.95 -4.47
C SER A 27 -14.44 -21.92 -3.56
N LEU A 28 -13.75 -20.82 -3.25
CA LEU A 28 -14.24 -19.77 -2.36
C LEU A 28 -15.37 -18.94 -3.01
N THR A 29 -15.28 -18.67 -4.32
CA THR A 29 -16.31 -17.91 -5.04
C THR A 29 -17.63 -18.66 -5.19
N ARG A 30 -17.67 -19.96 -4.86
CA ARG A 30 -18.92 -20.73 -4.74
C ARG A 30 -19.70 -20.42 -3.47
N SER A 31 -19.02 -19.96 -2.41
CA SER A 31 -19.65 -19.69 -1.10
C SER A 31 -19.89 -18.21 -0.86
N PHE A 32 -19.14 -17.30 -1.48
CA PHE A 32 -19.34 -15.86 -1.35
C PHE A 32 -18.82 -15.05 -2.55
N GLN A 33 -19.23 -13.78 -2.62
CA GLN A 33 -18.76 -12.83 -3.64
C GLN A 33 -17.66 -11.93 -3.04
N PRO A 34 -16.37 -12.08 -3.40
CA PRO A 34 -15.29 -11.39 -2.72
C PRO A 34 -15.20 -9.89 -3.02
N LEU A 35 -15.57 -9.45 -4.23
CA LEU A 35 -15.37 -8.06 -4.66
C LEU A 35 -16.16 -7.03 -3.83
N PRO A 36 -17.45 -7.25 -3.50
CA PRO A 36 -18.18 -6.36 -2.60
C PRO A 36 -17.51 -6.23 -1.22
N TRP A 37 -17.04 -7.33 -0.63
CA TRP A 37 -16.38 -7.32 0.68
C TRP A 37 -15.03 -6.61 0.63
N LEU A 38 -14.24 -6.87 -0.41
CA LEU A 38 -12.98 -6.14 -0.62
C LEU A 38 -13.26 -4.64 -0.75
N ASN A 39 -14.25 -4.23 -1.54
CA ASN A 39 -14.59 -2.82 -1.71
C ASN A 39 -15.01 -2.13 -0.40
N GLN A 40 -15.73 -2.83 0.49
CA GLN A 40 -16.01 -2.32 1.83
C GLN A 40 -14.73 -2.23 2.67
N TYR A 41 -13.89 -3.28 2.62
CA TYR A 41 -12.64 -3.31 3.36
C TYR A 41 -11.71 -2.15 3.00
N LEU A 42 -11.54 -1.87 1.71
CA LEU A 42 -10.70 -0.78 1.19
C LEU A 42 -11.22 0.62 1.55
N ARG A 43 -12.51 0.75 1.92
CA ARG A 43 -13.12 2.03 2.32
C ARG A 43 -13.09 2.22 3.82
N PHE A 44 -13.47 1.19 4.58
CA PHE A 44 -13.67 1.30 6.03
C PHE A 44 -13.39 0.02 6.83
N GLY A 45 -12.73 -1.02 6.29
CA GLY A 45 -12.52 -2.28 7.02
C GLY A 45 -11.17 -2.48 7.73
N HIS A 46 -10.20 -1.58 7.57
CA HIS A 46 -8.85 -1.78 8.09
C HIS A 46 -8.69 -1.40 9.56
N TYR A 47 -8.99 -0.15 9.92
CA TYR A 47 -8.93 0.32 11.31
C TYR A 47 -10.21 -0.05 12.08
N PRO A 48 -10.15 -0.37 13.38
CA PRO A 48 -11.26 -0.95 14.16
C PRO A 48 -12.43 0.01 14.45
N TYR A 49 -12.52 1.15 13.76
CA TYR A 49 -13.62 2.11 13.90
C TYR A 49 -14.91 1.65 13.21
N PHE A 50 -14.84 0.67 12.29
CA PHE A 50 -16.01 0.07 11.65
C PHE A 50 -16.91 -0.66 12.64
N LEU A 51 -16.34 -1.15 13.76
CA LEU A 51 -17.10 -1.78 14.84
C LEU A 51 -18.07 -0.82 15.55
N GLN A 52 -17.86 0.49 15.37
CA GLN A 52 -18.65 1.52 16.04
C GLN A 52 -19.67 2.15 15.08
N SER A 53 -19.20 2.76 13.99
CA SER A 53 -20.07 3.34 12.97
C SER A 53 -19.27 3.78 11.74
N GLU A 54 -19.69 3.34 10.56
CA GLU A 54 -19.16 3.77 9.25
C GLU A 54 -19.22 5.30 9.08
N ASN A 55 -20.31 5.94 9.53
CA ASN A 55 -20.48 7.40 9.43
C ASN A 55 -19.44 8.19 10.23
N THR A 56 -18.93 7.61 11.32
CA THR A 56 -17.90 8.24 12.16
C THR A 56 -16.48 7.79 11.82
N TYR A 57 -16.34 6.88 10.85
CA TYR A 57 -15.08 6.20 10.54
C TYR A 57 -13.96 7.18 10.16
N ALA A 58 -14.22 8.00 9.14
CA ALA A 58 -13.25 8.98 8.65
C ALA A 58 -12.92 10.03 9.70
N ILE A 59 -13.90 10.45 10.52
CA ILE A 59 -13.69 11.41 11.59
C ILE A 59 -12.69 10.85 12.62
N LYS A 60 -12.92 9.61 13.09
CA LYS A 60 -12.04 8.96 14.08
C LYS A 60 -10.65 8.69 13.53
N LEU A 61 -10.57 8.19 12.30
CA LEU A 61 -9.28 7.97 11.63
C LEU A 61 -8.50 9.29 11.49
N ASN A 62 -9.16 10.37 11.09
CA ASN A 62 -8.54 11.68 10.99
C ASN A 62 -8.10 12.23 12.35
N SER A 63 -8.86 11.98 13.43
CA SER A 63 -8.45 12.32 14.80
C SER A 63 -7.19 11.57 15.22
N THR A 64 -7.09 10.28 14.91
CA THR A 64 -5.87 9.48 15.19
C THR A 64 -4.68 9.97 14.40
N ILE A 65 -4.84 10.26 13.10
CA ILE A 65 -3.76 10.86 12.30
C ILE A 65 -3.32 12.19 12.91
N SER A 66 -4.28 13.07 13.25
CA SER A 66 -3.98 14.36 13.88
C SER A 66 -3.21 14.19 15.19
N TYR A 67 -3.61 13.23 16.03
CA TYR A 67 -2.92 12.91 17.27
C TYR A 67 -1.47 12.47 17.04
N ILE A 68 -1.23 11.57 16.09
CA ILE A 68 0.12 11.11 15.71
C ILE A 68 0.99 12.30 15.26
N LEU A 69 0.47 13.18 14.41
CA LEU A 69 1.24 14.33 13.92
C LEU A 69 1.52 15.36 15.02
N GLU A 70 0.54 15.65 15.87
CA GLU A 70 0.59 16.73 16.86
C GLU A 70 1.28 16.33 18.17
N ASN A 71 1.27 15.04 18.51
CA ASN A 71 1.79 14.54 19.79
C ASN A 71 3.00 13.64 19.57
N GLU A 72 2.85 12.56 18.80
CA GLU A 72 3.92 11.55 18.68
C GLU A 72 5.11 12.07 17.86
N ILE A 73 4.87 12.44 16.60
CA ILE A 73 5.92 12.98 15.72
C ILE A 73 6.46 14.30 16.26
N SER A 74 5.56 15.16 16.78
CA SER A 74 5.93 16.43 17.40
C SER A 74 6.90 16.25 18.57
N SER A 75 6.63 15.27 19.45
CA SER A 75 7.50 14.94 20.59
C SER A 75 8.89 14.50 20.13
N ILE A 76 8.96 13.63 19.11
CA ILE A 76 10.24 13.18 18.52
C ILE A 76 11.05 14.36 17.97
N LEU A 77 10.39 15.27 17.27
CA LEU A 77 11.03 16.44 16.65
C LEU A 77 11.31 17.58 17.63
N LYS A 78 10.74 17.55 18.85
CA LYS A 78 10.63 18.72 19.75
C LYS A 78 10.06 19.93 18.99
N ALA A 79 9.01 19.67 18.21
CA ALA A 79 8.45 20.58 17.24
C ALA A 79 7.64 21.72 17.88
N ASP A 80 7.68 22.88 17.24
CA ASP A 80 6.75 23.98 17.48
C ASP A 80 5.51 23.89 16.56
N LEU A 81 4.56 24.80 16.75
CA LEU A 81 3.34 24.85 15.94
C LEU A 81 3.63 25.00 14.43
N ARG A 82 4.66 25.78 14.05
CA ARG A 82 5.04 25.98 12.66
C ARG A 82 5.52 24.68 12.03
N THR A 83 6.29 23.89 12.76
CA THR A 83 6.78 22.58 12.35
C THR A 83 5.63 21.61 12.10
N ILE A 84 4.66 21.53 13.02
CA ILE A 84 3.46 20.70 12.89
C ILE A 84 2.65 21.11 11.66
N GLN A 85 2.45 22.41 11.43
CA GLN A 85 1.73 22.91 10.25
C GLN A 85 2.42 22.50 8.94
N LYS A 86 3.76 22.55 8.88
CA LYS A 86 4.53 22.09 7.72
C LYS A 86 4.42 20.58 7.51
N LEU A 87 4.43 19.79 8.57
CA LEU A 87 4.23 18.34 8.51
C LEU A 87 2.83 17.99 7.98
N LYS A 88 1.78 18.65 8.46
CA LYS A 88 0.40 18.50 7.95
C LYS A 88 0.29 18.89 6.48
N ARG A 89 0.91 20.00 6.08
CA ARG A 89 0.97 20.42 4.67
C ARG A 89 1.67 19.37 3.80
N LEU A 90 2.76 18.78 4.27
CA LEU A 90 3.44 17.67 3.58
C LEU A 90 2.50 16.47 3.41
N LEU A 91 1.80 16.04 4.47
CA LEU A 91 0.85 14.93 4.37
C LEU A 91 -0.26 15.23 3.35
N ASN A 92 -0.80 16.44 3.34
CA ASN A 92 -1.80 16.85 2.34
C ASN A 92 -1.25 16.83 0.91
N ILE A 93 0.01 17.24 0.70
CA ILE A 93 0.65 17.15 -0.61
C ILE A 93 0.78 15.69 -1.04
N ILE A 94 1.19 14.80 -0.12
CA ILE A 94 1.32 13.36 -0.42
C ILE A 94 -0.05 12.78 -0.76
N SER A 95 -1.06 12.94 0.11
CA SER A 95 -2.39 12.35 -0.07
C SER A 95 -3.08 12.83 -1.34
N ALA A 96 -2.82 14.07 -1.77
CA ALA A 96 -3.34 14.61 -3.02
C ALA A 96 -2.67 14.08 -4.29
N ASN A 97 -1.46 13.52 -4.17
CA ASN A 97 -0.62 13.14 -5.30
C ASN A 97 -0.18 11.67 -5.25
N VAL A 98 -0.87 10.80 -4.50
CA VAL A 98 -0.55 9.37 -4.48
C VAL A 98 -0.94 8.68 -5.81
N PRO A 99 -0.10 7.78 -6.37
CA PRO A 99 1.23 7.39 -5.88
C PRO A 99 2.24 8.54 -6.05
N PHE A 100 2.91 8.91 -4.94
CA PHE A 100 3.69 10.14 -4.88
C PHE A 100 5.17 9.85 -5.13
N GLN A 101 5.74 10.42 -6.18
CA GLN A 101 7.19 10.41 -6.40
C GLN A 101 7.79 11.72 -5.87
N PRO A 102 8.50 11.70 -4.72
CA PRO A 102 8.91 12.94 -4.08
C PRO A 102 9.91 13.71 -4.94
N ASN A 103 9.85 15.04 -4.90
CA ASN A 103 10.94 15.91 -5.35
C ASN A 103 11.40 16.72 -4.14
N ILE A 104 12.51 16.31 -3.52
CA ILE A 104 12.98 16.87 -2.25
C ILE A 104 13.30 18.36 -2.37
N ALA A 105 13.83 18.81 -3.51
CA ALA A 105 14.09 20.24 -3.72
C ALA A 105 12.79 21.04 -3.76
N LYS A 106 11.80 20.60 -4.55
CA LYS A 106 10.49 21.26 -4.63
C LYS A 106 9.72 21.21 -3.31
N LEU A 107 9.82 20.12 -2.56
CA LEU A 107 9.20 19.99 -1.24
C LEU A 107 9.85 20.92 -0.22
N ALA A 108 11.19 21.01 -0.21
CA ALA A 108 11.91 21.92 0.66
C ALA A 108 11.52 23.38 0.37
N GLU A 109 11.43 23.75 -0.91
CA GLU A 109 11.00 25.06 -1.35
C GLU A 109 9.55 25.36 -0.92
N SER A 110 8.60 24.48 -1.25
CA SER A 110 7.17 24.71 -0.98
C SER A 110 6.79 24.73 0.51
N LEU A 111 7.59 24.06 1.35
CA LEU A 111 7.44 24.02 2.80
C LEU A 111 8.35 25.00 3.53
N GLU A 112 9.18 25.77 2.82
CA GLU A 112 10.20 26.66 3.39
C GLU A 112 11.11 25.92 4.40
N LEU A 113 11.68 24.81 3.98
CA LEU A 113 12.51 23.91 4.79
C LEU A 113 13.91 23.76 4.19
N ASN A 114 14.87 23.34 5.02
CA ASN A 114 16.15 22.88 4.54
C ASN A 114 16.00 21.52 3.85
N ARG A 115 16.84 21.21 2.85
CA ARG A 115 16.69 20.00 2.00
C ARG A 115 16.66 18.68 2.77
N ALA A 116 17.30 18.59 3.93
CA ALA A 116 17.29 17.39 4.76
C ALA A 116 15.95 17.16 5.47
N THR A 117 15.24 18.23 5.85
CA THR A 117 14.05 18.16 6.70
C THR A 117 12.86 17.44 6.03
N PRO A 118 12.54 17.64 4.73
CA PRO A 118 11.51 16.84 4.07
C PRO A 118 11.80 15.34 4.13
N LEU A 119 13.06 14.92 3.97
CA LEU A 119 13.42 13.49 4.08
C LEU A 119 13.14 12.95 5.49
N THR A 120 13.49 13.72 6.53
CA THR A 120 13.15 13.37 7.91
C THR A 120 11.64 13.24 8.09
N TYR A 121 10.83 14.18 7.58
CA TYR A 121 9.38 14.11 7.73
C TYR A 121 8.78 12.92 6.97
N LEU A 122 9.24 12.64 5.75
CA LEU A 122 8.83 11.46 4.99
C LEU A 122 9.15 10.16 5.75
N SER A 123 10.35 10.07 6.34
CA SER A 123 10.75 8.92 7.16
C SER A 123 9.88 8.76 8.41
N LEU A 124 9.49 9.86 9.06
CA LEU A 124 8.63 9.83 10.24
C LEU A 124 7.20 9.42 9.89
N LEU A 125 6.66 9.89 8.75
CA LEU A 125 5.35 9.44 8.25
C LEU A 125 5.34 7.96 7.85
N ASP A 126 6.44 7.41 7.33
CA ASP A 126 6.59 5.97 7.07
C ASP A 126 6.70 5.17 8.37
N THR A 127 7.48 5.66 9.35
CA THR A 127 7.65 4.98 10.65
C THR A 127 6.39 5.00 11.51
N ALA A 128 5.55 6.03 11.36
CA ALA A 128 4.29 6.16 12.07
C ALA A 128 3.11 5.45 11.37
N ASP A 129 3.39 4.60 10.37
CA ASP A 129 2.40 3.86 9.60
C ASP A 129 1.31 4.76 8.97
N ILE A 130 1.67 5.97 8.52
CA ILE A 130 0.78 6.84 7.73
C ILE A 130 1.03 6.63 6.24
N THR A 131 2.30 6.41 5.87
CA THR A 131 2.72 6.21 4.48
C THR A 131 3.56 4.95 4.33
N ASN A 132 3.71 4.49 3.09
CA ASN A 132 4.66 3.47 2.70
C ASN A 132 5.69 4.07 1.75
N SER A 133 6.93 4.21 2.21
CA SER A 133 8.07 4.59 1.38
C SER A 133 8.66 3.36 0.70
N LEU A 134 8.74 3.40 -0.63
CA LEU A 134 9.24 2.33 -1.48
C LEU A 134 10.52 2.76 -2.19
N TYR A 135 11.49 1.85 -2.24
CA TYR A 135 12.83 2.08 -2.78
C TYR A 135 13.07 1.14 -3.95
N SER A 136 13.91 1.57 -4.90
CA SER A 136 14.32 0.72 -6.02
C SER A 136 15.06 -0.52 -5.54
N ALA A 137 14.75 -1.66 -6.17
CA ALA A 137 15.46 -2.90 -5.93
C ALA A 137 16.98 -2.73 -6.11
N GLY A 138 17.76 -3.28 -5.17
CA GLY A 138 19.22 -3.17 -5.18
C GLY A 138 19.78 -1.81 -4.72
N SER A 139 18.94 -0.90 -4.20
CA SER A 139 19.42 0.35 -3.60
C SER A 139 20.26 0.09 -2.34
N PHE A 140 21.58 0.31 -2.44
CA PHE A 140 22.53 0.10 -1.35
C PHE A 140 22.25 0.98 -0.13
N TYR A 141 21.74 2.19 -0.36
CA TYR A 141 21.48 3.16 0.70
C TYR A 141 20.09 2.97 1.35
N GLY A 142 19.22 2.11 0.80
CA GLY A 142 17.92 1.76 1.39
C GLY A 142 17.15 2.97 1.94
N LYS A 143 16.70 2.86 3.21
CA LYS A 143 15.96 3.91 3.94
C LYS A 143 16.72 5.23 4.14
N LEU A 144 18.04 5.25 3.97
CA LEU A 144 18.86 6.46 4.08
C LEU A 144 18.81 7.32 2.80
N SER A 145 18.25 6.77 1.72
CA SER A 145 18.09 7.47 0.45
C SER A 145 16.71 8.10 0.30
N LYS A 146 16.54 8.91 -0.74
CA LYS A 146 15.23 9.42 -1.15
C LYS A 146 14.36 8.25 -1.66
N PRO A 147 13.12 8.07 -1.17
CA PRO A 147 12.24 7.03 -1.71
C PRO A 147 11.86 7.31 -3.17
N GLY A 148 11.72 6.24 -3.94
CA GLY A 148 11.35 6.28 -5.35
C GLY A 148 9.85 6.50 -5.56
N LYS A 149 9.03 5.96 -4.65
CA LYS A 149 7.56 6.07 -4.64
C LYS A 149 7.08 6.07 -3.18
N ILE A 150 6.04 6.84 -2.89
CA ILE A 150 5.36 6.88 -1.61
C ILE A 150 3.87 6.61 -1.85
N LEU A 151 3.32 5.69 -1.08
CA LEU A 151 1.89 5.38 -1.01
C LEU A 151 1.35 5.75 0.37
N LEU A 152 0.03 5.86 0.52
CA LEU A 152 -0.57 5.84 1.85
C LEU A 152 -0.48 4.42 2.41
N LEU A 153 -0.45 4.28 3.74
CA LEU A 153 -0.34 2.95 4.36
C LEU A 153 -1.44 2.01 3.87
N HIS A 154 -2.67 2.51 3.82
CA HIS A 154 -3.86 1.74 3.45
C HIS A 154 -4.86 2.63 2.68
N PRO A 155 -5.64 2.08 1.73
CA PRO A 155 -6.72 2.78 1.03
C PRO A 155 -7.67 3.61 1.90
N ASN A 156 -8.00 3.15 3.10
CA ASN A 156 -8.82 3.90 4.07
C ASN A 156 -8.28 5.30 4.37
N LEU A 157 -6.95 5.48 4.35
CA LEU A 157 -6.34 6.81 4.52
C LEU A 157 -6.62 7.71 3.32
N ALA A 158 -6.71 7.18 2.09
CA ALA A 158 -7.08 7.97 0.92
C ALA A 158 -8.52 8.48 1.03
N TYR A 159 -9.45 7.59 1.41
CA TYR A 159 -10.85 7.95 1.67
C TYR A 159 -11.02 8.94 2.84
N CYS A 160 -10.08 8.94 3.80
CA CYS A 160 -10.10 9.84 4.94
C CYS A 160 -9.48 11.21 4.64
N LEU A 161 -8.30 11.24 4.00
CA LEU A 161 -7.48 12.44 3.84
C LEU A 161 -7.83 13.24 2.58
N ASN A 162 -8.31 12.57 1.53
CA ASN A 162 -8.64 13.22 0.26
C ASN A 162 -9.76 12.49 -0.51
N PRO A 163 -10.99 12.45 0.05
CA PRO A 163 -12.11 11.71 -0.55
C PRO A 163 -12.52 12.18 -1.95
N GLU A 164 -12.25 13.45 -2.28
CA GLU A 164 -12.68 14.07 -3.55
C GLU A 164 -11.78 13.73 -4.74
N ASN A 165 -10.55 13.28 -4.50
CA ASN A 165 -9.58 12.99 -5.56
C ASN A 165 -8.86 11.66 -5.31
N ILE A 166 -9.61 10.58 -5.50
CA ILE A 166 -9.14 9.22 -5.29
C ILE A 166 -8.59 8.66 -6.59
N ASN A 167 -7.35 8.16 -6.54
CA ASN A 167 -6.72 7.43 -7.63
C ASN A 167 -6.90 5.91 -7.42
N PRO A 168 -7.72 5.20 -8.23
CA PRO A 168 -7.97 3.77 -8.05
C PRO A 168 -6.70 2.92 -8.11
N GLY A 169 -5.77 3.23 -9.03
CA GLY A 169 -4.50 2.51 -9.13
C GLY A 169 -3.66 2.66 -7.87
N SER A 170 -3.66 3.84 -7.25
CA SER A 170 -3.00 4.06 -5.96
C SER A 170 -3.65 3.25 -4.83
N LEU A 171 -4.97 3.04 -4.85
CA LEU A 171 -5.64 2.22 -3.84
C LEU A 171 -5.19 0.76 -3.94
N SER A 172 -5.20 0.20 -5.16
CA SER A 172 -4.75 -1.16 -5.40
C SER A 172 -3.29 -1.35 -5.00
N GLU A 173 -2.40 -0.43 -5.42
CA GLU A 173 -1.00 -0.45 -4.98
C GLU A 173 -0.86 -0.37 -3.46
N SER A 174 -1.59 0.54 -2.80
CA SER A 174 -1.52 0.70 -1.34
C SER A 174 -2.01 -0.54 -0.61
N PHE A 175 -3.09 -1.17 -1.07
CA PHE A 175 -3.58 -2.42 -0.50
C PHE A 175 -2.57 -3.55 -0.66
N VAL A 176 -2.04 -3.77 -1.86
CA VAL A 176 -1.07 -4.83 -2.13
C VAL A 176 0.17 -4.66 -1.27
N VAL A 177 0.72 -3.45 -1.20
CA VAL A 177 1.89 -3.16 -0.36
C VAL A 177 1.55 -3.37 1.12
N ASN A 178 0.38 -2.93 1.58
CA ASN A 178 -0.07 -3.14 2.96
C ASN A 178 -0.12 -4.63 3.35
N GLN A 179 -0.72 -5.47 2.49
CA GLN A 179 -0.85 -6.91 2.77
C GLN A 179 0.50 -7.65 2.75
N LEU A 180 1.50 -7.14 2.02
CA LEU A 180 2.79 -7.82 1.86
C LEU A 180 3.86 -7.34 2.84
N LYS A 181 3.95 -6.03 3.09
CA LYS A 181 5.08 -5.39 3.80
C LYS A 181 5.25 -5.86 5.26
N ASN A 182 4.22 -6.46 5.85
CA ASN A 182 4.30 -7.05 7.19
C ASN A 182 5.26 -8.26 7.26
N LYS A 183 5.29 -9.10 6.22
CA LYS A 183 6.06 -10.36 6.19
C LYS A 183 7.09 -10.42 5.05
N HIS A 184 7.02 -9.51 4.10
CA HIS A 184 7.83 -9.53 2.88
C HIS A 184 8.52 -8.20 2.64
N LYS A 185 9.71 -8.27 2.04
CA LYS A 185 10.43 -7.10 1.53
C LYS A 185 9.78 -6.70 0.20
N VAL A 186 9.23 -5.49 0.16
CA VAL A 186 8.59 -4.91 -1.03
C VAL A 186 9.42 -3.75 -1.57
N GLU A 187 9.95 -3.90 -2.79
CA GLU A 187 10.76 -2.90 -3.48
C GLU A 187 10.12 -2.51 -4.82
N LEU A 188 10.56 -1.40 -5.41
CA LEU A 188 10.17 -1.01 -6.77
C LEU A 188 10.95 -1.85 -7.79
N SER A 189 10.23 -2.43 -8.74
CA SER A 189 10.84 -3.13 -9.87
C SER A 189 11.33 -2.14 -10.93
N ASN A 190 12.37 -2.53 -11.67
CA ASN A 190 12.85 -1.76 -12.83
C ASN A 190 11.98 -1.96 -14.08
N SER A 191 11.08 -2.96 -14.06
CA SER A 191 10.35 -3.44 -15.25
C SER A 191 8.85 -3.65 -15.01
N ALA A 192 8.40 -3.53 -13.77
CA ALA A 192 7.03 -3.70 -13.32
C ALA A 192 6.78 -2.79 -12.10
N ASP A 193 5.64 -2.94 -11.43
CA ASP A 193 5.31 -2.15 -10.24
C ASP A 193 6.17 -2.52 -9.01
N PHE A 194 6.24 -3.80 -8.63
CA PHE A 194 6.91 -4.24 -7.41
C PHE A 194 7.79 -5.48 -7.59
N PHE A 195 8.82 -5.57 -6.75
CA PHE A 195 9.73 -6.71 -6.62
C PHE A 195 9.73 -7.19 -5.17
N ILE A 196 9.35 -8.45 -4.96
CA ILE A 196 9.08 -9.02 -3.64
C ILE A 196 10.16 -10.04 -3.30
N ASP A 197 10.75 -9.89 -2.12
CA ASP A 197 11.79 -10.79 -1.56
C ASP A 197 12.90 -11.13 -2.56
N GLU A 198 13.29 -10.15 -3.37
CA GLU A 198 14.32 -10.27 -4.40
C GLU A 198 14.10 -11.41 -5.41
N ARG A 199 12.84 -11.83 -5.59
CA ARG A 199 12.51 -13.04 -6.35
C ARG A 199 11.31 -12.89 -7.27
N ILE A 200 10.22 -12.32 -6.77
CA ILE A 200 8.93 -12.32 -7.48
C ILE A 200 8.64 -10.92 -8.00
N THR A 201 8.19 -10.81 -9.25
CA THR A 201 7.81 -9.52 -9.85
C THR A 201 6.29 -9.39 -9.95
N PHE A 202 5.73 -8.33 -9.37
CA PHE A 202 4.30 -8.02 -9.48
C PHE A 202 4.04 -6.79 -10.34
N GLU A 203 3.05 -6.94 -11.22
CA GLU A 203 2.39 -5.85 -11.92
C GLU A 203 0.97 -5.72 -11.37
N ILE A 204 0.57 -4.54 -10.94
CA ILE A 204 -0.71 -4.28 -10.27
C ILE A 204 -1.66 -3.60 -11.23
N GLY A 205 -2.89 -4.07 -11.36
CA GLY A 205 -3.96 -3.28 -11.94
C GLY A 205 -5.10 -4.09 -12.52
N GLY A 206 -6.10 -3.40 -13.06
CA GLY A 206 -7.38 -4.01 -13.35
C GLY A 206 -7.41 -5.17 -14.34
N LYS A 207 -8.60 -5.76 -14.46
CA LYS A 207 -8.90 -6.92 -15.32
C LYS A 207 -8.38 -6.82 -16.76
N GLY A 208 -8.27 -5.62 -17.33
CA GLY A 208 -7.73 -5.39 -18.68
C GLY A 208 -6.19 -5.37 -18.81
N LYS A 209 -5.44 -5.38 -17.69
CA LYS A 209 -3.97 -5.32 -17.73
C LYS A 209 -3.40 -6.59 -18.37
N THR A 210 -2.56 -6.39 -19.38
CA THR A 210 -1.98 -7.46 -20.21
C THR A 210 -0.57 -7.81 -19.71
N LYS A 211 -0.08 -9.01 -20.03
CA LYS A 211 1.27 -9.46 -19.68
C LYS A 211 2.41 -8.70 -20.39
N ARG A 212 2.14 -7.57 -21.06
CA ARG A 212 3.13 -6.89 -21.93
C ARG A 212 4.39 -6.47 -21.17
N GLN A 213 4.24 -5.93 -19.96
CA GLN A 213 5.39 -5.48 -19.14
C GLN A 213 6.20 -6.65 -18.57
N ILE A 214 5.54 -7.78 -18.28
CA ILE A 214 6.17 -8.91 -17.59
C ILE A 214 6.45 -10.13 -18.46
N LYS A 215 6.20 -10.05 -19.79
CA LYS A 215 6.21 -11.21 -20.71
C LYS A 215 7.50 -12.03 -20.68
N ASN A 216 8.63 -11.38 -20.44
CA ASN A 216 9.97 -11.99 -20.44
C ASN A 216 10.60 -12.05 -19.04
N ILE A 217 9.80 -11.87 -17.99
CA ILE A 217 10.26 -11.92 -16.60
C ILE A 217 9.80 -13.25 -16.01
N SER A 218 10.76 -14.10 -15.63
CA SER A 218 10.47 -15.32 -14.86
C SER A 218 9.86 -14.96 -13.50
N ASP A 219 9.00 -15.83 -12.96
CA ASP A 219 8.35 -15.62 -11.65
C ASP A 219 7.64 -14.26 -11.53
N SER A 220 6.89 -13.91 -12.57
CA SER A 220 6.12 -12.66 -12.64
C SER A 220 4.61 -12.89 -12.69
N TYR A 221 3.86 -12.04 -12.00
CA TYR A 221 2.41 -12.16 -11.82
C TYR A 221 1.71 -10.81 -11.98
N ILE A 222 0.49 -10.85 -12.49
CA ILE A 222 -0.43 -9.71 -12.51
C ILE A 222 -1.34 -9.85 -11.30
N ILE A 223 -1.30 -8.90 -10.39
CA ILE A 223 -2.28 -8.79 -9.32
C ILE A 223 -3.44 -7.92 -9.83
N ALA A 224 -4.62 -8.53 -9.93
CA ALA A 224 -5.71 -7.98 -10.71
C ALA A 224 -6.88 -7.49 -9.86
N ASP A 225 -7.26 -6.24 -10.07
CA ASP A 225 -8.55 -5.71 -9.60
C ASP A 225 -9.70 -6.31 -10.40
N ASP A 226 -10.89 -6.34 -9.78
CA ASP A 226 -12.15 -6.79 -10.38
C ASP A 226 -12.09 -8.19 -11.00
N LEU A 227 -11.22 -9.04 -10.45
CA LEU A 227 -11.08 -10.43 -10.82
C LEU A 227 -11.50 -11.30 -9.64
N GLU A 228 -12.48 -12.18 -9.85
CA GLU A 228 -12.89 -13.13 -8.81
C GLU A 228 -12.01 -14.39 -8.83
N VAL A 229 -11.75 -14.92 -10.03
CA VAL A 229 -10.95 -16.12 -10.24
C VAL A 229 -9.80 -15.83 -11.17
N GLY A 230 -8.59 -16.21 -10.75
CA GLY A 230 -7.36 -16.07 -11.51
C GLY A 230 -7.25 -17.05 -12.66
N PHE A 231 -6.29 -16.80 -13.54
CA PHE A 231 -5.89 -17.78 -14.55
C PHE A 231 -4.41 -17.59 -14.89
N GLN A 232 -3.64 -18.69 -14.89
CA GLN A 232 -2.19 -18.66 -15.03
C GLN A 232 -1.57 -17.63 -14.06
N ASN A 233 -0.68 -16.75 -14.54
CA ASN A 233 0.02 -15.76 -13.72
C ASN A 233 -0.85 -14.55 -13.33
N LYS A 234 -2.18 -14.62 -13.46
CA LYS A 234 -3.08 -13.54 -13.06
C LYS A 234 -3.79 -13.94 -11.77
N ILE A 235 -3.54 -13.18 -10.71
CA ILE A 235 -3.98 -13.48 -9.35
C ILE A 235 -4.99 -12.42 -8.91
N PRO A 236 -6.18 -12.82 -8.45
CA PRO A 236 -7.15 -11.91 -7.87
C PRO A 236 -6.58 -11.14 -6.68
N MET A 237 -6.70 -9.81 -6.69
CA MET A 237 -6.17 -8.98 -5.61
C MET A 237 -6.77 -9.33 -4.25
N TRP A 238 -8.06 -9.68 -4.18
CA TRP A 238 -8.75 -9.99 -2.93
C TRP A 238 -8.14 -11.15 -2.15
N LEU A 239 -7.43 -12.08 -2.81
CA LEU A 239 -6.75 -13.18 -2.14
C LEU A 239 -5.61 -12.71 -1.23
N LEU A 240 -5.02 -11.54 -1.51
CA LEU A 240 -3.96 -10.99 -0.69
C LEU A 240 -4.48 -10.56 0.70
N GLY A 241 -5.79 -10.37 0.86
CA GLY A 241 -6.40 -10.06 2.17
C GLY A 241 -6.29 -11.19 3.20
N PHE A 242 -5.85 -12.39 2.79
CA PHE A 242 -5.60 -13.52 3.69
C PHE A 242 -4.12 -13.67 4.09
N LEU A 243 -3.24 -12.73 3.71
CA LEU A 243 -1.80 -12.80 3.97
C LEU A 243 -1.39 -12.21 5.34
N TYR A 244 -2.32 -11.57 6.03
CA TYR A 244 -2.09 -10.87 7.31
C TYR A 244 -1.48 -11.78 8.38
#